data_AF-A0A0R2E3B3-F1
#
_entry.id   AF-A0A0R2E3B3-F1
#
_cell.length_a   1.000
_cell.length_b   1.000
_cell.length_c   1.000
_cell.angle_alpha   90.00
_cell.angle_beta   90.00
_cell.angle_gamma   90.00
#
_symmetry.space_group_name_H-M   'P 1'
#
loop_
_entity.id
_entity.type
_entity.pdbx_description
1 polymer ?
#
loop_
_entity_poly.entity_id
_entity_poly.type
_entity_poly.pdbx_seq_one_letter_code
_entity_poly.pdbx_strand_id
1 'polypeptide(L)'
;MSYETVKSFSAKEKELIIRGTYSSSNVTDAYGRRVTDKFEKKYKDLQDFKDSLLGFVDGYFDGTLRFSNSSTFVKRVRMLQQENLIESRKDKYGLVWHYVVRNEKAYNIMVGKEKIKVPTYSIVGNQNVVLRKVKSKIRLESMRKPTVFYEKAEVERIFDLVEDWVGSYGLRIIEN
;
A
#
# COMPACT_ATOMS: atom_id res chain seq x y z
N MET A 1 -7.78 -3.83 21.38
CA MET A 1 -6.40 -3.65 20.88
C MET A 1 -6.31 -2.33 20.14
N SER A 2 -5.37 -1.47 20.49
CA SER A 2 -5.02 -0.30 19.67
C SER A 2 -4.01 -0.72 18.61
N TYR A 3 -4.11 -0.19 17.40
CA TYR A 3 -3.09 -0.40 16.37
C TYR A 3 -2.58 0.93 15.87
N GLU A 4 -1.27 1.03 15.72
CA GLU A 4 -0.63 2.18 15.09
C GLU A 4 -0.66 2.01 13.57
N THR A 5 -0.97 3.09 12.86
CA THR A 5 -0.91 3.12 11.40
C THR A 5 0.01 4.23 10.95
N VAL A 6 1.07 3.89 10.23
CA VAL A 6 1.97 4.82 9.56
C VAL A 6 1.20 5.54 8.46
N LYS A 7 1.02 6.85 8.63
CA LYS A 7 0.29 7.74 7.72
C LYS A 7 1.19 8.35 6.66
N SER A 8 2.39 8.75 7.07
CA SER A 8 3.41 9.27 6.17
C SER A 8 4.74 8.56 6.45
N PHE A 9 5.51 8.34 5.39
CA PHE A 9 6.81 7.69 5.45
C PHE A 9 7.70 8.30 4.37
N SER A 10 8.90 8.71 4.76
CA SER A 10 9.89 9.34 3.90
C SER A 10 11.28 8.86 4.30
N ALA A 11 12.03 8.39 3.30
CA ALA A 11 13.42 7.99 3.45
C ALA A 11 14.29 8.94 2.62
N LYS A 12 15.34 9.48 3.24
CA LYS A 12 16.29 10.41 2.62
C LYS A 12 17.71 9.86 2.73
N GLU A 13 18.23 9.33 1.63
CA GLU A 13 19.58 8.77 1.56
C GLU A 13 20.67 9.78 1.91
N LYS A 14 20.63 10.99 1.33
CA LYS A 14 21.67 12.01 1.54
C LYS A 14 21.83 12.42 3.00
N GLU A 15 20.73 12.39 3.77
CA GLU A 15 20.70 12.75 5.17
C GLU A 15 20.80 11.53 6.10
N LEU A 16 20.70 10.31 5.54
CA LEU A 16 20.52 9.05 6.26
C LEU A 16 19.40 9.15 7.30
N ILE A 17 18.23 9.62 6.88
CA ILE A 17 17.06 9.82 7.77
C ILE A 17 15.85 9.08 7.22
N ILE A 18 15.17 8.35 8.11
CA ILE A 18 13.79 7.90 7.89
C ILE A 18 12.89 8.65 8.86
N ARG A 19 11.83 9.25 8.33
CA ARG A 19 10.85 9.99 9.11
C ARG A 19 9.44 9.75 8.62
N GLY A 20 8.48 10.04 9.48
CA GLY A 20 7.09 9.89 9.13
C GLY A 20 6.17 10.26 10.26
N THR A 21 4.93 9.80 10.13
CA THR A 21 3.92 9.96 11.15
C THR A 21 3.14 8.68 11.33
N TYR A 22 2.75 8.38 12.55
CA TYR A 22 1.80 7.31 12.85
C TYR A 22 0.60 7.87 13.60
N SER A 23 -0.53 7.19 13.48
CA SER A 23 -1.72 7.51 14.27
C SER A 23 -2.19 6.27 15.00
N SER A 24 -2.46 6.40 16.29
CA SER A 24 -3.11 5.36 17.08
C SER A 24 -4.61 5.31 16.75
N SER A 25 -5.20 4.12 16.70
CA SER A 25 -6.64 3.98 16.44
C SER A 25 -7.52 4.47 17.60
N ASN A 26 -6.97 4.53 18.81
CA ASN A 26 -7.72 4.74 20.05
C ASN A 26 -7.46 6.08 20.72
N VAL A 27 -6.60 6.93 20.14
CA VAL A 27 -6.22 8.22 20.72
C VAL A 27 -6.78 9.33 19.83
N THR A 28 -7.65 10.15 20.41
CA THR A 28 -8.25 11.31 19.76
C THR A 28 -7.96 12.58 20.54
N ASP A 29 -7.80 13.70 19.83
CA ASP A 29 -7.71 15.02 20.43
C ASP A 29 -9.06 15.48 20.99
N ALA A 30 -9.08 16.66 21.61
CA ALA A 30 -10.29 17.29 22.16
C ALA A 30 -11.38 17.57 21.10
N TYR A 31 -11.05 17.48 19.80
CA TYR A 31 -11.96 17.67 18.68
C TYR A 31 -12.38 16.34 18.02
N GLY A 32 -12.07 15.20 18.66
CA GLY A 32 -12.40 13.87 18.14
C GLY A 32 -11.58 13.45 16.92
N ARG A 33 -10.48 14.14 16.60
CA ARG A 33 -9.57 13.77 15.50
C ARG A 33 -8.51 12.82 16.01
N ARG A 34 -8.08 11.85 15.19
CA ARG A 34 -7.02 10.92 15.59
C ARG A 34 -5.71 11.66 15.82
N VAL A 35 -5.10 11.44 16.98
CA VAL A 35 -3.77 11.97 17.29
C VAL A 35 -2.76 11.34 16.34
N THR A 36 -1.84 12.19 15.87
CA THR A 36 -0.80 11.82 14.92
C THR A 36 0.54 12.23 15.49
N ASP A 37 1.40 11.24 15.72
CA ASP A 37 2.74 11.43 16.27
C ASP A 37 3.79 11.36 15.18
N LYS A 38 4.87 12.12 15.34
CA LYS A 38 5.99 12.15 14.40
C LYS A 38 7.09 11.21 14.89
N PHE A 39 7.72 10.51 13.96
CA PHE A 39 8.96 9.79 14.22
C PHE A 39 10.03 10.25 13.24
N GLU A 40 11.26 10.31 13.73
CA GLU A 40 12.44 10.58 12.93
C GLU A 40 13.59 9.77 13.51
N LYS A 41 14.26 9.00 12.66
CA LYS A 41 15.46 8.25 13.01
C LYS A 41 16.56 8.60 12.01
N LYS A 42 17.67 9.10 12.55
CA LYS A 42 18.91 9.35 11.81
C LYS A 42 19.85 8.17 12.02
N TYR A 43 20.48 7.72 10.96
CA TYR A 43 21.37 6.57 10.93
C TYR A 43 22.83 7.03 10.85
N LYS A 44 23.74 6.21 11.41
CA LYS A 44 25.17 6.55 11.46
C LYS A 44 25.86 6.27 10.13
N ASP A 45 25.44 5.22 9.44
CA ASP A 45 26.02 4.77 8.19
C ASP A 45 24.93 4.33 7.21
N LEU A 46 25.35 4.16 5.95
CA LEU A 46 24.46 3.80 4.85
C LEU A 46 23.90 2.39 4.99
N GLN A 47 24.65 1.46 5.58
CA GLN A 47 24.22 0.07 5.68
C GLN A 47 23.08 -0.08 6.69
N ASP A 48 23.22 0.55 7.88
CA ASP A 48 22.15 0.61 8.89
C ASP A 48 20.89 1.30 8.34
N PHE A 49 21.06 2.35 7.53
CA PHE A 49 19.94 2.99 6.83
C PHE A 49 19.26 2.04 5.83
N LYS A 50 20.04 1.32 5.00
CA LYS A 50 19.54 0.35 4.01
C LYS A 50 18.77 -0.78 4.71
N ASP A 51 19.37 -1.38 5.71
CA ASP A 51 18.82 -2.51 6.45
C ASP A 51 17.55 -2.10 7.20
N SER A 52 17.55 -0.92 7.81
CA SER A 52 16.36 -0.39 8.47
C SER A 52 15.23 -0.07 7.48
N LEU A 53 15.53 0.56 6.33
CA LEU A 53 14.54 0.86 5.29
C LEU A 53 13.86 -0.41 4.76
N LEU A 54 14.64 -1.47 4.51
CA LEU A 54 14.12 -2.74 4.04
C LEU A 54 13.42 -3.51 5.18
N GLY A 55 13.86 -3.34 6.43
CA GLY A 55 13.16 -3.87 7.61
C GLY A 55 11.74 -3.31 7.80
N PHE A 56 11.47 -2.06 7.40
CA PHE A 56 10.09 -1.54 7.36
C PHE A 56 9.20 -2.32 6.38
N VAL A 57 9.76 -2.86 5.29
CA VAL A 57 9.03 -3.68 4.32
C VAL A 57 8.69 -5.03 4.92
N ASP A 58 9.62 -5.66 5.62
CA ASP A 58 9.34 -6.94 6.31
C ASP A 58 8.27 -6.73 7.39
N GLY A 59 8.38 -5.66 8.18
CA GLY A 59 7.38 -5.32 9.18
C GLY A 59 5.99 -5.05 8.59
N TYR A 60 5.90 -4.59 7.33
CA TYR A 60 4.64 -4.48 6.61
C TYR A 60 4.02 -5.86 6.34
N PHE A 61 4.81 -6.84 5.91
CA PHE A 61 4.32 -8.19 5.63
C PHE A 61 4.01 -8.99 6.90
N ASP A 62 4.82 -8.84 7.95
CA ASP A 62 4.60 -9.49 9.25
C ASP A 62 3.40 -8.90 10.01
N GLY A 63 2.81 -7.82 9.49
CA GLY A 63 1.67 -7.13 10.10
C GLY A 63 2.03 -6.33 11.36
N THR A 64 3.32 -6.22 11.69
CA THR A 64 3.82 -5.43 12.82
C THR A 64 3.72 -3.93 12.54
N LEU A 65 3.80 -3.53 11.26
CA LEU A 65 3.68 -2.15 10.82
C LEU A 65 2.55 -2.01 9.79
N ARG A 66 1.49 -1.30 10.17
CA ARG A 66 0.40 -0.98 9.24
C ARG A 66 0.68 0.34 8.55
N PHE A 67 0.57 0.35 7.23
CA PHE A 67 0.71 1.56 6.43
C PHE A 67 -0.62 1.95 5.80
N SER A 68 -0.83 3.26 5.62
CA SER A 68 -1.93 3.72 4.77
C SER A 68 -1.75 3.22 3.34
N ASN A 69 -2.78 2.58 2.76
CA ASN A 69 -2.76 2.07 1.38
C ASN A 69 -2.46 3.13 0.32
N SER A 70 -2.71 4.40 0.64
CA SER A 70 -2.42 5.56 -0.22
C SER A 70 -0.97 6.04 -0.13
N SER A 71 -0.17 5.54 0.80
CA SER A 71 1.20 6.01 1.03
C SER A 71 2.13 5.62 -0.11
N THR A 72 3.11 6.49 -0.40
CA THR A 72 4.17 6.20 -1.37
C THR A 72 4.95 4.94 -1.00
N PHE A 73 5.11 4.66 0.29
CA PHE A 73 5.72 3.42 0.79
C PHE A 73 4.98 2.18 0.28
N VAL A 74 3.66 2.10 0.47
CA VAL A 74 2.87 0.95 0.01
C VAL A 74 2.94 0.80 -1.51
N LYS A 75 2.96 1.90 -2.27
CA LYS A 75 3.16 1.83 -3.73
C LYS A 75 4.52 1.24 -4.11
N ARG A 76 5.58 1.56 -3.36
CA ARG A 76 6.92 0.97 -3.56
C ARG A 76 6.95 -0.50 -3.16
N VAL A 77 6.31 -0.88 -2.07
CA VAL A 77 6.16 -2.31 -1.68
C VAL A 77 5.44 -3.09 -2.77
N ARG A 78 4.38 -2.54 -3.36
CA ARG A 78 3.69 -3.17 -4.50
C ARG A 78 4.59 -3.32 -5.72
N MET A 79 5.41 -2.32 -6.01
CA MET A 79 6.42 -2.42 -7.07
C MET A 79 7.43 -3.53 -6.77
N LEU A 80 7.88 -3.69 -5.51
CA LEU A 80 8.74 -4.82 -5.12
C LEU A 80 8.08 -6.18 -5.38
N GLN A 81 6.78 -6.32 -5.08
CA GLN A 81 6.03 -7.55 -5.36
C GLN A 81 5.97 -7.84 -6.86
N GLN A 82 5.73 -6.84 -7.70
CA GLN A 82 5.69 -6.98 -9.16
C GLN A 82 7.04 -7.36 -9.77
N GLU A 83 8.11 -6.85 -9.18
CA GLU A 83 9.48 -7.15 -9.60
C GLU A 83 10.00 -8.48 -9.02
N ASN A 84 9.15 -9.27 -8.36
CA ASN A 84 9.49 -10.51 -7.66
C ASN A 84 10.63 -10.35 -6.65
N LEU A 85 10.68 -9.20 -5.97
CA LEU A 85 11.68 -8.87 -4.95
C LEU A 85 11.21 -9.19 -3.53
N ILE A 86 10.13 -9.95 -3.39
CA ILE A 86 9.62 -10.46 -2.12
C ILE A 86 9.76 -11.99 -2.14
N GLU A 87 10.53 -12.52 -1.20
CA GLU A 87 10.66 -13.95 -1.00
C GLU A 87 9.72 -14.42 0.12
N SER A 88 9.46 -15.72 0.14
CA SER A 88 8.69 -16.35 1.20
C SER A 88 9.42 -17.55 1.78
N ARG A 89 9.37 -17.70 3.10
CA ARG A 89 9.97 -18.84 3.81
C ARG A 89 8.97 -19.39 4.80
N LYS A 90 8.80 -20.72 4.78
CA LYS A 90 8.07 -21.43 5.83
C LYS A 90 8.97 -21.65 7.04
N ASP A 91 8.46 -21.36 8.22
CA ASP A 91 9.12 -21.73 9.46
C ASP A 91 8.78 -23.16 9.90
N LYS A 92 9.35 -23.59 11.03
CA LYS A 92 9.14 -24.91 11.61
C LYS A 92 7.69 -25.21 12.05
N TYR A 93 6.85 -24.19 12.15
CA TYR A 93 5.43 -24.30 12.52
C TYR A 93 4.50 -24.18 11.31
N GLY A 94 5.06 -24.05 10.10
CA GLY A 94 4.29 -23.91 8.86
C GLY A 94 3.81 -22.48 8.58
N LEU A 95 4.23 -21.48 9.36
CA LEU A 95 3.92 -20.08 9.09
C LEU A 95 4.77 -19.60 7.91
N VAL A 96 4.14 -18.89 6.97
CA VAL A 96 4.81 -18.29 5.82
C VAL A 96 5.21 -16.86 6.19
N TRP A 97 6.52 -16.64 6.25
CA TRP A 97 7.13 -15.32 6.42
C TRP A 97 7.46 -14.74 5.06
N HIS A 98 7.23 -13.45 4.87
CA HIS A 98 7.61 -12.74 3.65
C HIS A 98 8.64 -11.67 3.98
N TYR A 99 9.68 -11.60 3.16
CA TYR A 99 10.75 -10.62 3.35
C TYR A 99 11.22 -10.07 2.02
N VAL A 100 11.69 -8.84 2.01
CA VAL A 100 12.25 -8.23 0.81
C VAL A 100 13.66 -8.73 0.54
N VAL A 101 13.95 -9.07 -0.71
CA VAL A 101 15.30 -9.42 -1.18
C VAL A 101 16.23 -8.23 -0.95
N ARG A 102 17.33 -8.47 -0.21
CA ARG A 102 18.28 -7.43 0.20
C ARG A 102 19.29 -7.13 -0.93
N ASN A 103 18.82 -6.54 -2.03
CA ASN A 103 19.66 -6.15 -3.15
C ASN A 103 19.52 -4.65 -3.50
N GLU A 104 20.41 -4.16 -4.36
CA GLU A 104 20.45 -2.73 -4.72
C GLU A 104 19.18 -2.29 -5.45
N LYS A 105 18.54 -3.18 -6.22
CA LYS A 105 17.29 -2.87 -6.92
C LYS A 105 16.15 -2.61 -5.93
N ALA A 106 15.97 -3.48 -4.94
CA ALA A 106 14.97 -3.32 -3.89
C ALA A 106 15.21 -2.03 -3.08
N TYR A 107 16.47 -1.76 -2.75
CA TYR A 107 16.88 -0.52 -2.11
C TYR A 107 16.52 0.72 -2.96
N ASN A 108 16.88 0.73 -4.24
CA ASN A 108 16.62 1.85 -5.15
C ASN A 108 15.13 2.14 -5.33
N ILE A 109 14.30 1.09 -5.38
CA ILE A 109 12.84 1.21 -5.36
C ILE A 109 12.38 1.88 -4.06
N MET A 110 12.84 1.38 -2.91
CA MET A 110 12.38 1.85 -1.60
C MET A 110 12.82 3.27 -1.27
N VAL A 111 14.01 3.69 -1.73
CA VAL A 111 14.48 5.06 -1.55
C VAL A 111 13.88 6.04 -2.58
N GLY A 112 13.36 5.52 -3.69
CA GLY A 112 12.69 6.30 -4.74
C GLY A 112 13.60 6.78 -5.87
N LYS A 113 14.73 6.10 -6.09
CA LYS A 113 15.55 6.27 -7.29
C LYS A 113 14.86 5.67 -8.52
N GLU A 114 14.08 4.61 -8.32
CA GLU A 114 13.24 4.03 -9.36
C GLU A 114 11.88 4.73 -9.45
N LYS A 115 11.42 4.96 -10.68
CA LYS A 115 10.09 5.51 -10.93
C LYS A 115 9.04 4.45 -10.63
N ILE A 116 8.09 4.79 -9.75
CA ILE A 116 6.95 3.92 -9.44
C ILE A 116 6.11 3.70 -10.70
N LYS A 117 6.11 2.46 -11.19
CA LYS A 117 5.28 1.98 -12.30
C LYS A 117 4.45 0.79 -11.81
N VAL A 118 3.41 1.09 -11.04
CA VAL A 118 2.47 0.07 -10.58
C VAL A 118 1.22 0.22 -11.44
N PRO A 119 0.86 -0.77 -12.29
CA PRO A 119 -0.41 -0.76 -13.00
C PRO A 119 -1.55 -0.55 -12.02
N THR A 120 -2.51 0.23 -12.46
CA THR A 120 -3.70 0.51 -11.69
C THR A 120 -4.90 -0.05 -12.40
N TYR A 121 -5.91 -0.44 -11.65
CA TYR A 121 -7.09 -1.09 -12.20
C TYR A 121 -8.33 -0.30 -11.83
N SER A 122 -9.29 -0.23 -12.74
CA SER A 122 -10.59 0.43 -12.52
C SER A 122 -11.69 -0.45 -13.09
N ILE A 123 -12.90 -0.39 -12.52
CA ILE A 123 -14.09 -1.02 -13.12
C ILE A 123 -14.95 0.07 -13.75
N VAL A 124 -15.18 -0.06 -15.05
CA VAL A 124 -15.94 0.90 -15.87
C VAL A 124 -17.03 0.16 -16.64
N GLY A 125 -18.18 0.79 -16.82
CA GLY A 125 -19.30 0.29 -17.59
C GLY A 125 -19.54 1.07 -18.88
N ASN A 126 -20.63 0.71 -19.55
CA ASN A 126 -21.15 1.42 -20.71
C ASN A 126 -21.64 2.82 -20.33
N GLN A 127 -21.72 3.72 -21.32
CA GLN A 127 -22.35 5.04 -21.19
C GLN A 127 -21.82 5.89 -20.01
N ASN A 128 -20.50 5.89 -19.79
CA ASN A 128 -19.82 6.65 -18.72
C ASN A 128 -20.25 6.25 -17.29
N VAL A 129 -20.78 5.05 -17.10
CA VAL A 129 -21.02 4.48 -15.77
C VAL A 129 -19.69 3.96 -15.21
N VAL A 130 -19.40 4.27 -13.96
CA VAL A 130 -18.19 3.83 -13.26
C VAL A 130 -18.52 3.23 -11.91
N LEU A 131 -17.71 2.27 -11.47
CA LEU A 131 -17.83 1.71 -10.14
C LEU A 131 -17.03 2.54 -9.13
N ARG A 132 -17.71 2.92 -8.05
CA ARG A 132 -17.15 3.73 -6.95
C ARG A 132 -17.25 2.98 -5.64
N LYS A 133 -16.10 2.75 -5.02
CA LYS A 133 -15.98 2.30 -3.62
C LYS A 133 -16.04 3.52 -2.70
N VAL A 134 -17.12 3.64 -1.93
CA VAL A 134 -17.25 4.61 -0.83
C VAL A 134 -17.10 3.88 0.51
N LYS A 135 -16.97 4.61 1.62
CA LYS A 135 -16.64 4.03 2.94
C LYS A 135 -17.49 2.82 3.34
N SER A 136 -18.79 2.83 3.02
CA SER A 136 -19.74 1.82 3.49
C SER A 136 -20.31 0.92 2.39
N LYS A 137 -20.04 1.20 1.11
CA LYS A 137 -20.64 0.44 0.00
C LYS A 137 -19.91 0.65 -1.32
N ILE A 138 -20.22 -0.24 -2.27
CA ILE A 138 -19.90 -0.09 -3.68
C ILE A 138 -21.16 0.43 -4.38
N ARG A 139 -21.02 1.37 -5.32
CA ARG A 139 -22.13 1.89 -6.13
C ARG A 139 -21.67 2.28 -7.53
N LEU A 140 -22.61 2.29 -8.46
CA LEU A 140 -22.43 2.84 -9.80
C LEU A 140 -22.68 4.35 -9.79
N GLU A 141 -21.86 5.11 -10.50
CA GLU A 141 -22.03 6.55 -10.72
C GLU A 141 -21.83 6.87 -12.20
N SER A 142 -22.56 7.86 -12.73
CA SER A 142 -22.38 8.35 -14.10
C SER A 142 -21.47 9.58 -14.13
N MET A 143 -20.66 9.72 -15.20
CA MET A 143 -19.81 10.89 -15.49
C MET A 143 -18.82 11.26 -14.38
N ARG A 144 -18.33 10.27 -13.63
CA ARG A 144 -17.33 10.44 -12.57
C ARG A 144 -16.06 9.64 -12.89
N LYS A 145 -14.95 10.00 -12.24
CA LYS A 145 -13.73 9.18 -12.28
C LYS A 145 -13.96 7.88 -11.48
N PRO A 146 -13.59 6.71 -12.03
CA PRO A 146 -13.74 5.45 -11.32
C PRO A 146 -12.89 5.41 -10.05
N THR A 147 -13.21 4.50 -9.13
CA THR A 147 -12.26 4.15 -8.08
C THR A 147 -11.06 3.45 -8.70
N VAL A 148 -9.86 3.94 -8.38
CA VAL A 148 -8.60 3.34 -8.77
C VAL A 148 -8.17 2.34 -7.71
N PHE A 149 -7.88 1.13 -8.16
CA PHE A 149 -7.36 0.03 -7.37
C PHE A 149 -5.92 -0.26 -7.79
N TYR A 150 -5.14 -0.81 -6.88
CA TYR A 150 -3.72 -1.11 -7.10
C TYR A 150 -3.41 -2.60 -7.09
N GLU A 151 -4.39 -3.43 -6.72
CA GLU A 151 -4.26 -4.89 -6.67
C GLU A 151 -5.31 -5.49 -7.60
N LYS A 152 -4.85 -6.22 -8.60
CA LYS A 152 -5.73 -6.89 -9.55
C LYS A 152 -6.71 -7.83 -8.84
N ALA A 153 -6.23 -8.60 -7.86
CA ALA A 153 -7.05 -9.49 -7.05
C ALA A 153 -8.08 -8.77 -6.16
N GLU A 154 -7.85 -7.50 -5.78
CA GLU A 154 -8.91 -6.70 -5.13
C GLU A 154 -10.01 -6.37 -6.13
N VAL A 155 -9.64 -6.00 -7.35
CA VAL A 155 -10.59 -5.66 -8.41
C VAL A 155 -11.40 -6.86 -8.86
N GLU A 156 -10.74 -8.00 -9.09
CA GLU A 156 -11.40 -9.25 -9.48
C GLU A 156 -12.44 -9.65 -8.43
N ARG A 157 -12.08 -9.67 -7.14
CA ARG A 157 -13.04 -9.94 -6.06
C ARG A 157 -14.22 -8.97 -6.04
N ILE A 158 -13.98 -7.69 -6.27
CA ILE A 158 -15.06 -6.69 -6.31
C ILE A 158 -15.94 -6.90 -7.55
N PHE A 159 -15.33 -7.26 -8.67
CA PHE A 159 -16.01 -7.53 -9.92
C PHE A 159 -16.96 -8.72 -9.79
N ASP A 160 -16.50 -9.80 -9.17
CA ASP A 160 -17.31 -10.99 -8.86
C ASP A 160 -18.49 -10.64 -7.93
N LEU A 161 -18.28 -9.75 -6.95
CA LEU A 161 -19.33 -9.29 -6.04
C LEU A 161 -20.40 -8.41 -6.73
N VAL A 162 -20.15 -7.90 -7.93
CA VAL A 162 -21.10 -7.07 -8.70
C VAL A 162 -21.55 -7.75 -9.99
N GLU A 163 -21.50 -9.08 -10.07
CA GLU A 163 -21.82 -9.86 -11.27
C GLU A 163 -23.19 -9.48 -11.89
N ASP A 164 -24.22 -9.27 -11.07
CA ASP A 164 -25.55 -8.83 -11.52
C ASP A 164 -25.54 -7.52 -12.32
N TRP A 165 -24.56 -6.65 -12.05
CA TRP A 165 -24.40 -5.38 -12.74
C TRP A 165 -23.56 -5.50 -14.00
N VAL A 166 -22.76 -6.58 -14.14
CA VAL A 166 -21.87 -6.79 -15.29
C VAL A 166 -22.68 -6.87 -16.57
N GLY A 167 -23.73 -7.68 -16.61
CA GLY A 167 -24.62 -7.79 -17.77
C GLY A 167 -25.43 -6.51 -18.01
N SER A 168 -25.99 -5.94 -16.95
CA SER A 168 -26.90 -4.79 -17.03
C SER A 168 -26.22 -3.48 -17.46
N TYR A 169 -24.96 -3.29 -17.05
CA TYR A 169 -24.21 -2.04 -17.27
C TYR A 169 -22.94 -2.23 -18.10
N GLY A 170 -22.67 -3.44 -18.61
CA GLY A 170 -21.48 -3.75 -19.39
C GLY A 170 -20.18 -3.48 -18.63
N LEU A 171 -20.15 -3.82 -17.34
CA LEU A 171 -18.96 -3.57 -16.51
C LEU A 171 -17.78 -4.39 -17.02
N ARG A 172 -16.60 -3.77 -17.02
CA ARG A 172 -15.33 -4.40 -17.36
C ARG A 172 -14.20 -3.81 -16.52
N ILE A 173 -13.19 -4.64 -16.27
CA ILE A 173 -11.94 -4.22 -15.64
C ILE A 173 -11.06 -3.58 -16.71
N ILE A 174 -10.50 -2.42 -16.42
CA ILE A 174 -9.48 -1.75 -17.24
C ILE A 174 -8.20 -1.58 -16.43
N GLU A 175 -7.06 -1.78 -17.10
CA GLU A 175 -5.74 -1.38 -16.60
C GLU A 175 -5.44 0.04 -17.09
N ASN A 176 -5.00 0.93 -16.18
CA ASN A 176 -4.62 2.32 -16.45
C ASN A 176 -3.15 2.57 -16.15
#